data_AF-A0A524GU38-F1
#
_entry.id   AF-A0A524GU38-F1
#
_cell.length_a   1.000
_cell.length_b   1.000
_cell.length_c   1.000
_cell.angle_alpha   90.00
_cell.angle_beta   90.00
_cell.angle_gamma   90.00
#
_symmetry.space_group_name_H-M   'P 1'
#
loop_
_entity.id
_entity.type
_entity.pdbx_description
1 polymer ?
#
loop_
_entity_poly.entity_id
_entity_poly.type
_entity_poly.pdbx_seq_one_letter_code
_entity_poly.pdbx_strand_id
1 'polypeptide(L)' 'MTVADEDLINAAKDARENAYCHYSGYSVGAAIIDDQGRLHVGCNVENAAYPLG' A
#
# COMPACT_ATOMS: atom_id res chain seq x y z
N MET A 1 16.17 9.66 -11.50
CA MET A 1 14.85 9.91 -12.12
C MET A 1 13.95 10.46 -11.04
N THR A 2 13.29 11.59 -11.28
CA THR A 2 12.23 12.08 -10.41
C THR A 2 10.97 11.27 -10.71
N VAL A 3 10.48 10.50 -9.75
CA VAL A 3 9.17 9.85 -9.88
C VAL A 3 8.10 10.93 -9.68
N ALA A 4 7.09 10.95 -10.53
CA ALA A 4 6.00 11.91 -10.39
C ALA A 4 5.07 11.48 -9.26
N ASP A 5 4.46 12.42 -8.55
CA ASP A 5 3.48 12.13 -7.49
C ASP A 5 2.34 11.24 -8.00
N GLU A 6 1.94 11.42 -9.26
CA GLU A 6 0.91 10.60 -9.92
C GLU A 6 1.33 9.12 -10.06
N ASP A 7 2.61 8.85 -10.32
CA ASP A 7 3.13 7.47 -10.42
C ASP A 7 3.05 6.78 -9.05
N LEU A 8 3.32 7.51 -7.97
CA LEU A 8 3.19 7.00 -6.60
C LEU A 8 1.73 6.76 -6.23
N ILE A 9 0.83 7.67 -6.60
CA ILE A 9 -0.60 7.51 -6.36
C ILE A 9 -1.13 6.26 -7.10
N ASN A 10 -0.70 6.04 -8.35
CA ASN A 10 -1.13 4.87 -9.11
C ASN A 10 -0.55 3.58 -8.54
N ALA A 11 0.73 3.56 -8.17
CA ALA A 11 1.34 2.41 -7.51
C ALA A 11 0.63 2.07 -6.17
N ALA A 12 0.23 3.07 -5.38
CA ALA A 12 -0.52 2.86 -4.15
C ALA A 12 -1.93 2.29 -4.42
N LYS A 13 -2.61 2.76 -5.49
CA LYS A 13 -3.90 2.20 -5.92
C LYS A 13 -3.75 0.74 -6.35
N ASP A 14 -2.72 0.40 -7.11
CA ASP A 14 -2.47 -0.98 -7.55
C ASP A 14 -2.16 -1.89 -6.35
N ALA A 15 -1.40 -1.40 -5.37
CA ALA A 15 -1.14 -2.14 -4.14
C ALA A 15 -2.41 -2.40 -3.33
N ARG A 16 -3.33 -1.44 -3.26
CA ARG A 16 -4.61 -1.53 -2.55
C ARG A 16 -5.44 -2.75 -2.98
N GLU A 17 -5.37 -3.14 -4.25
CA GLU A 17 -6.12 -4.28 -4.78
C GLU A 17 -5.67 -5.63 -4.20
N ASN A 18 -4.51 -5.68 -3.52
CA ASN A 18 -3.99 -6.86 -2.83
C ASN A 18 -4.30 -6.88 -1.33
N ALA A 19 -5.02 -5.89 -0.80
CA ALA A 19 -5.32 -5.79 0.62
C ALA A 19 -6.10 -7.02 1.12
N TYR A 20 -5.63 -7.64 2.19
CA TYR A 20 -6.42 -8.61 2.94
C TYR A 20 -7.21 -7.87 4.01
N CYS A 21 -8.47 -7.53 3.72
CA CYS A 21 -9.32 -6.72 4.58
C CYS A 21 -10.68 -7.36 4.85
N HIS A 22 -10.70 -8.65 5.21
CA HIS A 22 -11.94 -9.43 5.36
C HIS A 22 -12.85 -8.90 6.49
N TYR A 23 -12.26 -8.28 7.52
CA TYR A 23 -13.02 -7.90 8.72
C TYR A 23 -13.62 -6.50 8.59
N SER A 24 -12.84 -5.53 8.10
CA SER A 24 -13.34 -4.16 7.93
C SER A 24 -13.97 -3.89 6.56
N GLY A 25 -13.58 -4.64 5.52
CA GLY A 25 -13.88 -4.30 4.13
C GLY A 25 -13.19 -3.03 3.64
N TYR A 26 -12.19 -2.51 4.37
CA TYR A 26 -11.53 -1.26 4.07
C TYR A 26 -10.13 -1.48 3.51
N SER A 27 -10.00 -1.39 2.18
CA SER A 27 -8.75 -1.61 1.47
C SER A 27 -7.89 -0.35 1.43
N VAL A 28 -6.63 -0.46 1.86
CA VAL A 28 -5.63 0.61 1.88
C VAL A 28 -4.37 0.16 1.15
N GLY A 29 -3.81 1.04 0.33
CA GLY A 29 -2.53 0.82 -0.35
C GLY A 29 -1.61 2.02 -0.14
N ALA A 30 -0.31 1.77 -0.15
CA ALA A 30 0.73 2.76 0.04
C ALA A 30 1.88 2.50 -0.94
N ALA A 31 2.54 3.58 -1.35
CA ALA A 31 3.75 3.55 -2.16
C ALA A 31 4.74 4.56 -1.60
N ILE A 32 6.01 4.15 -1.47
CA ILE A 32 7.11 5.00 -0.99
C ILE A 32 8.33 4.82 -1.88
N ILE A 33 9.17 5.84 -1.94
CA ILE A 33 10.47 5.80 -2.62
C ILE A 33 11.55 5.98 -1.57
N ASP A 34 12.56 5.12 -1.60
CA ASP A 34 13.71 5.25 -0.71
C ASP A 34 14.79 6.20 -1.27
N ASP A 35 15.84 6.40 -0.48
CA ASP A 35 16.97 7.25 -0.82
C ASP A 35 17.78 6.78 -2.04
N GLN A 36 17.61 5.51 -2.45
CA GLN A 36 18.19 4.93 -3.66
C GLN A 36 17.25 5.03 -4.88
N GLY A 37 16.07 5.63 -4.73
CA GLY A 37 15.09 5.79 -5.81
C GLY A 37 14.31 4.51 -6.11
N ARG A 38 14.30 3.52 -5.21
CA ARG A 38 13.54 2.28 -5.39
C ARG A 38 12.11 2.47 -4.90
N LEU A 39 11.16 2.02 -5.72
CA LEU A 39 9.74 2.00 -5.37
C LEU A 39 9.43 0.80 -4.47
N HIS A 40 8.79 1.06 -3.33
CA HIS A 40 8.25 0.06 -2.44
C HIS A 40 6.75 0.26 -2.32
N VAL A 41 5.99 -0.83 -2.39
CA VAL A 41 4.52 -0.79 -2.29
C VAL A 41 4.04 -1.73 -1.19
N GLY A 42 2.90 -1.41 -0.61
CA GLY A 42 2.28 -2.22 0.44
C GLY A 42 0.79 -1.98 0.56
N CYS A 43 0.11 -2.88 1.25
CA CYS A 43 -1.31 -2.77 1.58
C CYS A 43 -1.54 -3.26 3.01
N ASN A 44 -2.70 -2.94 3.58
CA ASN A 44 -3.07 -3.48 4.88
C ASN A 44 -3.37 -4.99 4.77
N VAL A 45 -2.93 -5.72 5.81
CA VAL A 45 -3.17 -7.16 5.96
C VAL A 45 -3.75 -7.37 7.35
N GLU A 46 -5.06 -7.54 7.42
CA GLU A 46 -5.76 -7.64 8.69
C GLU A 46 -5.56 -8.98 9.37
N ASN A 47 -5.81 -8.99 10.67
CA ASN A 47 -5.82 -10.17 11.49
C ASN A 47 -7.14 -10.27 12.27
N ALA A 48 -7.62 -11.50 12.53
CA ALA A 48 -8.78 -11.74 13.39
C ALA A 48 -8.59 -11.16 14.80
N ALA A 49 -7.35 -11.13 15.29
CA ALA A 49 -6.97 -10.34 16.43
C ALA A 49 -6.70 -8.90 15.97
N TYR A 50 -7.70 -8.04 16.13
CA TYR A 50 -7.69 -6.63 15.69
C TYR A 50 -6.45 -5.81 16.11
N PRO A 51 -5.74 -6.06 17.24
CA PRO A 51 -4.51 -5.31 17.55
C PRO A 51 -3.28 -5.77 16.75
N LEU A 52 -3.38 -6.78 15.88
CA LEU A 52 -2.25 -7.37 15.15
C LEU A 52 -2.31 -7.13 13.62
N GLY A 53 -3.05 -6.11 13.17
CA GLY A 53 -3.16 -5.71 11.76
C GLY A 53 -2.37 -4.45 11.44
#